data_AF-A0A377PL03-F1
#
_entry.id   AF-A0A377PL03-F1
#
_cell.length_a   1.000
_cell.length_b   1.000
_cell.length_c   1.000
_cell.angle_alpha   90.00
_cell.angle_beta   90.00
_cell.angle_gamma   90.00
#
_symmetry.space_group_name_H-M   'P 1'
#
loop_
_entity.id
_entity.type
_entity.pdbx_description
1 polymer ?
#
loop_
_entity_poly.entity_id
_entity_poly.type
_entity_poly.pdbx_seq_one_letter_code
_entity_poly.pdbx_strand_id
1 'polypeptide(L)'
;MRERSYNHYQSLYLRSRMSDEGSKQNIYSADYSLNLDNPDFDRGGKYTVNASVNHGPNSENNSGAGIVMDNDYGYTSVGVSKSFGNNSYSQQYLSQRSGFAIGEGEFGYGKVDNTAALIVDASSLPEDQYFEVRNRSNEPVVVEGGKKTTLTIQPYQKISPKAEQVYTTDTNAFYNLSTQSSSTWAMPGQVYHVKVNATKNQTVTGRLYLDGVPLANARVVGGNAMTDAEGLFVGDFTLDTDSQLDKLKVSKEGQNYMCPLNSSNVKMTQGIMQIREVNCETE
;
A
#
# COMPACT_ATOMS: atom_id res chain seq x y z
N MET A 1 7.11 0.11 -20.12
CA MET A 1 6.12 -0.09 -19.03
C MET A 1 4.92 0.75 -19.42
N ARG A 2 3.78 0.15 -19.77
CA ARG A 2 2.57 0.91 -20.15
C ARG A 2 1.87 1.27 -18.84
N GLU A 3 1.74 2.56 -18.53
CA GLU A 3 0.82 3.03 -17.50
C GLU A 3 -0.58 2.48 -17.84
N ARG A 4 -1.09 1.58 -17.01
CA ARG A 4 -2.50 1.20 -17.03
C ARG A 4 -3.25 2.34 -16.34
N SER A 5 -3.61 3.37 -17.09
CA SER A 5 -4.38 4.52 -16.61
C SER A 5 -5.88 4.24 -16.39
N TYR A 6 -6.30 2.98 -16.47
CA TYR A 6 -7.69 2.58 -16.26
C TYR A 6 -7.78 1.71 -15.01
N ASN A 7 -8.04 2.38 -13.88
CA ASN A 7 -8.29 1.77 -12.55
C ASN A 7 -9.68 1.12 -12.45
N HIS A 8 -10.39 1.03 -13.58
CA HIS A 8 -11.64 0.31 -13.70
C HIS A 8 -11.95 -0.04 -15.15
N TYR A 9 -12.71 -1.11 -15.33
CA TYR A 9 -13.29 -1.52 -16.61
C TYR A 9 -14.78 -1.78 -16.43
N GLN A 10 -15.60 -1.05 -17.17
CA GLN A 10 -17.05 -1.20 -17.18
C GLN A 10 -17.51 -1.66 -18.56
N SER A 11 -18.40 -2.64 -18.60
CA SER A 11 -18.99 -3.13 -19.84
C SER A 11 -20.48 -3.47 -19.65
N LEU A 12 -21.26 -3.19 -20.69
CA LEU A 12 -22.65 -3.57 -20.81
C LEU A 12 -22.81 -4.25 -22.18
N TYR A 13 -23.15 -5.54 -22.17
CA TYR A 13 -23.41 -6.31 -23.37
C TYR A 13 -24.91 -6.56 -23.48
N LEU A 14 -25.49 -6.12 -24.60
CA LEU A 14 -26.87 -6.42 -24.96
C LEU A 14 -26.85 -7.37 -26.15
N ARG A 15 -27.52 -8.52 -26.05
CA ARG A 15 -27.72 -9.41 -27.20
C ARG A 15 -29.18 -9.71 -27.40
N SER A 16 -29.60 -9.70 -28.66
CA SER A 16 -30.93 -10.10 -29.09
C SER A 16 -30.82 -11.05 -30.26
N ARG A 17 -31.49 -12.20 -30.20
CA ARG A 17 -31.69 -13.10 -31.33
C ARG A 17 -33.18 -13.32 -31.50
N MET A 18 -33.69 -12.94 -32.66
CA MET A 18 -35.09 -13.14 -33.02
C MET A 18 -35.21 -14.42 -33.84
N SER A 19 -36.28 -15.18 -33.63
CA SER A 19 -36.58 -16.39 -34.37
C SER A 19 -37.85 -16.21 -35.20
N ASP A 20 -37.84 -16.70 -36.43
CA ASP A 20 -39.00 -16.69 -37.33
C ASP A 20 -40.07 -17.72 -36.91
N GLU A 21 -39.73 -18.68 -36.04
CA GLU A 21 -40.64 -19.70 -35.51
C GLU A 21 -41.57 -19.18 -34.39
N GLY A 22 -41.54 -17.87 -34.10
CA GLY A 22 -42.45 -17.18 -33.18
C GLY A 22 -41.75 -16.61 -31.94
N SER A 23 -42.45 -15.72 -31.21
CA SER A 23 -41.90 -14.95 -30.09
C SER A 23 -41.36 -15.79 -28.91
N LYS A 24 -41.79 -17.05 -28.80
CA LYS A 24 -41.34 -18.00 -27.75
C LYS A 24 -39.93 -18.54 -27.95
N GLN A 25 -39.31 -18.30 -29.11
CA GLN A 25 -37.94 -18.73 -29.44
C GLN A 25 -36.94 -17.56 -29.44
N ASN A 26 -37.38 -16.35 -29.07
CA ASN A 26 -36.51 -15.19 -28.99
C ASN A 26 -35.57 -15.29 -27.79
N ILE A 27 -34.36 -14.77 -27.93
CA ILE A 27 -33.36 -14.70 -26.87
C ILE A 27 -32.99 -13.25 -26.66
N TYR A 28 -33.05 -12.76 -25.43
CA TYR A 28 -32.58 -11.44 -25.03
C TYR A 28 -31.61 -11.58 -23.86
N SER A 29 -30.55 -10.80 -23.83
CA SER A 29 -29.59 -10.80 -22.72
C SER A 29 -29.08 -9.40 -22.49
N ALA A 30 -28.92 -9.04 -21.22
CA ALA A 30 -28.26 -7.85 -20.76
C ALA A 30 -27.28 -8.25 -19.66
N ASP A 31 -25.98 -8.16 -19.96
CA ASP A 31 -24.89 -8.49 -19.06
C ASP A 31 -24.11 -7.22 -18.72
N TYR A 32 -24.04 -6.90 -17.44
CA TYR A 32 -23.25 -5.81 -16.87
C TYR A 32 -22.07 -6.36 -16.09
N SER A 33 -20.89 -5.79 -16.30
CA SER A 33 -19.69 -6.08 -15.52
C SER A 33 -18.93 -4.80 -15.23
N LEU A 34 -18.57 -4.61 -13.97
CA LEU A 34 -17.65 -3.58 -13.48
C LEU A 34 -16.50 -4.28 -12.78
N ASN A 35 -15.28 -4.04 -13.23
CA ASN A 35 -14.06 -4.46 -12.56
C ASN A 35 -13.36 -3.18 -12.07
N LEU A 36 -13.04 -3.13 -10.79
CA LEU A 36 -12.28 -2.07 -10.15
C LEU A 36 -10.94 -2.67 -9.74
N ASP A 37 -9.87 -2.12 -10.30
CA ASP A 37 -8.49 -2.45 -9.95
C ASP A 37 -7.88 -1.16 -9.39
N ASN A 38 -7.29 -1.19 -8.20
CA ASN A 38 -6.65 0.01 -7.62
C ASN A 38 -5.13 -0.12 -7.61
N PRO A 39 -4.45 -0.05 -8.78
CA PRO A 39 -3.00 -0.26 -8.87
C PRO A 39 -2.17 0.80 -8.13
N ASP A 40 -2.79 1.91 -7.73
CA ASP A 40 -2.09 2.99 -7.02
C ASP A 40 -2.01 2.70 -5.51
N PHE A 41 -3.01 2.02 -4.94
CA PHE A 41 -3.05 1.68 -3.52
C PHE A 41 -2.82 0.19 -3.26
N ASP A 42 -3.57 -0.68 -3.93
CA ASP A 42 -3.52 -2.14 -3.75
C ASP A 42 -3.44 -2.82 -5.13
N ARG A 43 -2.20 -3.03 -5.60
CA ARG A 43 -1.91 -3.69 -6.89
C ARG A 43 -2.36 -5.15 -6.95
N GLY A 44 -2.58 -5.79 -5.80
CA GLY A 44 -3.09 -7.16 -5.71
C GLY A 44 -4.62 -7.22 -5.68
N GLY A 45 -5.26 -6.14 -5.19
CA GLY A 45 -6.70 -6.02 -5.00
C GLY A 45 -7.51 -5.96 -6.29
N LYS A 46 -8.50 -6.85 -6.42
CA LYS A 46 -9.45 -6.92 -7.54
C LYS A 46 -10.87 -6.98 -7.01
N TYR A 47 -11.72 -6.09 -7.50
CA TYR A 47 -13.12 -6.03 -7.10
C TYR A 47 -14.01 -6.08 -8.35
N THR A 48 -14.85 -7.10 -8.45
CA THR A 48 -15.74 -7.28 -9.60
C THR A 48 -17.18 -7.27 -9.15
N VAL A 49 -18.02 -6.51 -9.85
CA VAL A 49 -19.48 -6.58 -9.76
C VAL A 49 -20.01 -7.06 -11.10
N ASN A 50 -20.88 -8.05 -11.07
CA ASN A 50 -21.57 -8.55 -12.25
C ASN A 50 -23.09 -8.59 -12.01
N ALA A 51 -23.84 -8.29 -13.06
CA ALA A 51 -25.28 -8.46 -13.09
C ALA A 51 -25.70 -8.92 -14.47
N SER A 52 -26.61 -9.87 -14.56
CA SER A 52 -27.11 -10.37 -15.83
C SER A 52 -28.61 -10.63 -15.78
N VAL A 53 -29.28 -10.37 -16.88
CA VAL A 53 -30.69 -10.73 -17.10
C VAL A 53 -30.81 -11.30 -18.50
N ASN A 54 -31.29 -12.53 -18.58
CA ASN A 54 -31.38 -13.33 -19.78
C ASN A 54 -32.81 -13.85 -19.95
N HIS A 55 -33.36 -13.71 -21.14
CA HIS A 55 -34.57 -14.35 -21.61
C HIS A 55 -34.17 -15.41 -22.64
N GLY A 56 -34.59 -16.65 -22.42
CA GLY A 56 -34.35 -17.79 -23.29
C GLY A 56 -35.62 -18.35 -23.91
N PRO A 57 -35.48 -19.39 -24.75
CA PRO A 57 -36.62 -20.08 -25.36
C PRO A 57 -37.63 -20.57 -24.32
N ASN A 58 -38.89 -20.72 -24.71
CA ASN A 58 -39.98 -21.17 -23.85
C ASN A 58 -40.30 -20.25 -22.66
N SER A 59 -39.96 -18.96 -22.75
CA SER A 59 -40.18 -17.97 -21.69
C SER A 59 -39.40 -18.23 -20.39
N GLU A 60 -38.29 -18.96 -20.49
CA GLU A 60 -37.35 -19.12 -19.39
C GLU A 60 -36.56 -17.81 -19.19
N ASN A 61 -36.63 -17.24 -18.00
CA ASN A 61 -35.88 -16.04 -17.64
C ASN A 61 -34.86 -16.38 -16.57
N ASN A 62 -33.63 -15.91 -16.71
CA ASN A 62 -32.60 -16.04 -15.70
C ASN A 62 -32.10 -14.64 -15.34
N SER A 63 -31.97 -14.35 -14.05
CA SER A 63 -31.33 -13.12 -13.56
C SER A 63 -30.29 -13.48 -12.53
N GLY A 64 -29.15 -12.82 -12.56
CA GLY A 64 -28.11 -12.98 -11.55
C GLY A 64 -27.44 -11.67 -11.21
N ALA A 65 -26.92 -11.59 -9.99
CA ALA A 65 -26.02 -10.52 -9.59
C ALA A 65 -25.02 -11.06 -8.60
N GLY A 66 -23.79 -10.56 -8.65
CA GLY A 66 -22.72 -10.98 -7.76
C GLY A 66 -21.65 -9.93 -7.58
N ILE A 67 -20.90 -10.11 -6.50
CA ILE A 67 -19.75 -9.30 -6.13
C ILE A 67 -18.62 -10.27 -5.78
N VAL A 68 -17.44 -9.99 -6.30
CA VAL A 68 -16.20 -10.69 -5.98
C VAL A 68 -15.22 -9.65 -5.45
N MET A 69 -14.58 -9.97 -4.34
CA MET A 69 -13.50 -9.20 -3.73
C MET A 69 -12.31 -10.14 -3.57
N ASP A 70 -11.17 -9.81 -4.14
CA ASP A 70 -9.92 -10.56 -3.98
C ASP A 70 -8.84 -9.57 -3.53
N ASN A 71 -8.43 -9.64 -2.27
CA ASN A 71 -7.47 -8.72 -1.65
C ASN A 71 -6.50 -9.43 -0.70
N ASP A 72 -5.76 -8.66 0.10
CA ASP A 72 -4.81 -9.14 1.11
C ASP A 72 -5.42 -10.08 2.16
N TYR A 73 -6.72 -9.96 2.44
CA TYR A 73 -7.45 -10.88 3.33
C TYR A 73 -7.96 -12.14 2.63
N GLY A 74 -7.87 -12.21 1.30
CA GLY A 74 -8.26 -13.35 0.48
C GLY A 74 -9.44 -13.06 -0.45
N TYR A 75 -10.10 -14.15 -0.85
CA TYR A 75 -11.18 -14.14 -1.84
C TYR A 75 -12.54 -14.22 -1.15
N THR A 76 -13.43 -13.28 -1.45
CA THR A 76 -14.83 -13.29 -1.03
C THR A 76 -15.72 -13.14 -2.26
N SER A 77 -16.76 -13.98 -2.36
CA SER A 77 -17.70 -13.95 -3.46
C SER A 77 -19.12 -14.15 -2.95
N VAL A 78 -20.00 -13.21 -3.29
CA VAL A 78 -21.40 -13.21 -2.89
C VAL A 78 -22.24 -13.04 -4.13
N GLY A 79 -23.33 -13.79 -4.23
CA GLY A 79 -24.24 -13.59 -5.34
C GLY A 79 -25.58 -14.26 -5.17
N VAL A 80 -26.47 -13.89 -6.07
CA VAL A 80 -27.83 -14.39 -6.20
C VAL A 80 -28.07 -14.72 -7.65
N SER A 81 -28.67 -15.88 -7.91
CA SER A 81 -29.18 -16.26 -9.22
C SER A 81 -30.63 -16.74 -9.07
N LYS A 82 -31.47 -16.32 -10.01
CA LYS A 82 -32.89 -16.68 -10.08
C LYS A 82 -33.23 -17.11 -11.49
N SER A 83 -33.94 -18.22 -11.61
CA SER A 83 -34.58 -18.69 -12.82
C SER A 83 -36.10 -18.64 -12.64
N PHE A 84 -36.80 -18.10 -13.63
CA PHE A 84 -38.24 -17.96 -13.70
C PHE A 84 -38.73 -18.65 -14.99
N GLY A 85 -39.87 -19.34 -14.95
CA GLY A 85 -40.37 -20.11 -16.09
C GLY A 85 -41.09 -21.37 -15.60
N ASN A 86 -40.94 -22.47 -16.33
CA ASN A 86 -41.60 -23.75 -15.97
C ASN A 86 -41.07 -24.36 -14.67
N ASN A 87 -39.81 -24.13 -14.32
CA ASN A 87 -39.21 -24.53 -13.04
C ASN A 87 -38.53 -23.32 -12.39
N SER A 88 -39.16 -22.72 -11.39
CA SER A 88 -38.57 -21.61 -10.64
C SER A 88 -37.46 -22.12 -9.73
N TYR A 89 -36.28 -21.51 -9.83
CA TYR A 89 -35.15 -21.81 -8.97
C TYR A 89 -34.52 -20.51 -8.47
N SER A 90 -34.14 -20.45 -7.20
CA SER A 90 -33.44 -19.31 -6.63
C SER A 90 -32.30 -19.84 -5.78
N GLN A 91 -31.10 -19.33 -6.04
CA GLN A 91 -29.91 -19.64 -5.27
C GLN A 91 -29.25 -18.37 -4.79
N GLN A 92 -28.73 -18.44 -3.58
CA GLN A 92 -27.82 -17.45 -3.03
C GLN A 92 -26.56 -18.19 -2.63
N TYR A 93 -25.41 -17.54 -2.81
CA TYR A 93 -24.14 -18.11 -2.38
C TYR A 93 -23.28 -17.04 -1.70
N LEU A 94 -22.51 -17.50 -0.73
CA LEU A 94 -21.42 -16.78 -0.09
C LEU A 94 -20.25 -17.77 -0.05
N SER A 95 -19.11 -17.36 -0.58
CA SER A 95 -17.86 -18.09 -0.55
C SER A 95 -16.78 -17.17 -0.03
N GLN A 96 -16.06 -17.60 1.00
CA GLN A 96 -14.92 -16.88 1.53
C GLN A 96 -13.74 -17.85 1.64
N ARG A 97 -12.60 -17.47 1.06
CA ARG A 97 -11.34 -18.19 1.14
C ARG A 97 -10.27 -17.23 1.60
N SER A 98 -9.82 -17.40 2.83
CA SER A 98 -8.66 -16.75 3.40
C SER A 98 -7.65 -17.80 3.85
N GLY A 99 -6.50 -17.34 4.35
CA GLY A 99 -5.46 -18.20 4.87
C GLY A 99 -4.72 -17.59 6.05
N PHE A 100 -3.77 -18.35 6.55
CA PHE A 100 -2.81 -17.90 7.53
C PHE A 100 -1.52 -18.68 7.33
N ALA A 101 -0.41 -18.12 7.81
CA ALA A 101 0.90 -18.74 7.79
C ALA A 101 1.47 -18.75 9.21
N ILE A 102 2.06 -19.89 9.59
CA ILE A 102 2.76 -20.07 10.87
C ILE A 102 4.15 -20.62 10.56
N GLY A 103 5.18 -19.95 11.05
CA GLY A 103 6.56 -20.37 10.84
C GLY A 103 7.52 -19.50 11.64
N GLU A 104 8.68 -20.05 12.01
CA GLU A 104 9.73 -19.31 12.74
C GLU A 104 9.25 -18.64 14.05
N GLY A 105 8.21 -19.19 14.69
CA GLY A 105 7.60 -18.62 15.90
C GLY A 105 6.62 -17.47 15.65
N GLU A 106 6.38 -17.13 14.39
CA GLU A 106 5.54 -16.02 13.94
C GLU A 106 4.21 -16.51 13.35
N PHE A 107 3.23 -15.61 13.35
CA PHE A 107 1.90 -15.80 12.76
C PHE A 107 1.54 -14.61 11.87
N GLY A 108 0.99 -14.90 10.69
CA GLY A 108 0.38 -13.91 9.81
C GLY A 108 -0.96 -14.41 9.28
N TYR A 109 -1.97 -13.54 9.25
CA TYR A 109 -3.26 -13.81 8.60
C TYR A 109 -3.32 -13.06 7.27
N GLY A 110 -3.93 -13.68 6.26
CA GLY A 110 -4.08 -13.07 4.95
C GLY A 110 -4.29 -14.09 3.84
N LYS A 111 -4.16 -13.67 2.58
CA LYS A 111 -4.30 -14.55 1.43
C LYS A 111 -3.12 -15.54 1.34
N VAL A 112 -3.43 -16.83 1.45
CA VAL A 112 -2.49 -17.94 1.25
C VAL A 112 -3.04 -18.90 0.20
N ASP A 113 -2.60 -18.72 -1.06
CA ASP A 113 -3.09 -19.49 -2.20
C ASP A 113 -2.06 -20.50 -2.75
N ASN A 114 -0.93 -20.67 -2.06
CA ASN A 114 0.15 -21.56 -2.47
C ASN A 114 0.75 -22.30 -1.26
N THR A 115 1.59 -23.30 -1.53
CA THR A 115 2.20 -24.14 -0.51
C THR A 115 3.38 -23.47 0.21
N ALA A 116 3.79 -22.27 -0.18
CA ALA A 116 4.84 -21.50 0.48
C ALA A 116 4.37 -20.04 0.68
N ALA A 117 4.79 -19.43 1.80
CA ALA A 117 4.37 -18.09 2.17
C ALA A 117 5.48 -17.30 2.87
N LEU A 118 5.38 -15.98 2.81
CA LEU A 118 6.17 -15.05 3.61
C LEU A 118 5.24 -14.38 4.62
N ILE A 119 5.63 -14.35 5.90
CA ILE A 119 5.00 -13.49 6.91
C ILE A 119 5.67 -12.13 6.78
N VAL A 120 4.94 -11.15 6.27
CA VAL A 120 5.39 -9.77 6.14
C VAL A 120 5.04 -9.03 7.42
N ASP A 121 6.07 -8.51 8.08
CA ASP A 121 5.97 -7.86 9.37
C ASP A 121 6.30 -6.37 9.26
N ALA A 122 5.26 -5.54 9.38
CA ALA A 122 5.33 -4.08 9.43
C ALA A 122 4.96 -3.54 10.83
N SER A 123 5.02 -4.38 11.86
CA SER A 123 4.57 -4.03 13.22
C SER A 123 5.32 -2.86 13.85
N SER A 124 6.56 -2.60 13.43
CA SER A 124 7.36 -1.46 13.89
C SER A 124 7.20 -0.20 13.04
N LEU A 125 6.28 -0.20 12.07
CA LEU A 125 6.04 0.94 11.19
C LEU A 125 4.77 1.70 11.60
N PRO A 126 4.65 3.00 11.26
CA PRO A 126 3.50 3.81 11.66
C PRO A 126 2.16 3.29 11.10
N GLU A 127 1.15 3.18 11.96
CA GLU A 127 -0.17 2.60 11.64
C GLU A 127 -0.95 3.35 10.55
N ASP A 128 -0.64 4.62 10.33
CA ASP A 128 -1.30 5.43 9.31
C ASP A 128 -0.66 5.29 7.92
N GLN A 129 0.34 4.42 7.75
CA GLN A 129 1.07 4.23 6.49
C GLN A 129 0.84 2.84 5.90
N TYR A 130 0.92 2.75 4.57
CA TYR A 130 0.74 1.52 3.81
C TYR A 130 1.95 1.22 2.94
N PHE A 131 2.39 -0.04 2.99
CA PHE A 131 3.60 -0.51 2.33
C PHE A 131 3.26 -1.69 1.41
N GLU A 132 3.60 -1.59 0.13
CA GLU A 132 3.54 -2.73 -0.78
C GLU A 132 4.80 -3.57 -0.61
N VAL A 133 4.63 -4.86 -0.36
CA VAL A 133 5.71 -5.84 -0.35
C VAL A 133 5.53 -6.81 -1.49
N ARG A 134 6.60 -6.98 -2.28
CA ARG A 134 6.61 -7.86 -3.45
C ARG A 134 7.85 -8.74 -3.47
N ASN A 135 7.67 -10.00 -3.85
CA ASN A 135 8.78 -10.90 -4.13
C ASN A 135 8.86 -11.19 -5.63
N ARG A 136 9.75 -10.48 -6.34
CA ARG A 136 10.01 -10.67 -7.78
C ARG A 136 8.72 -10.63 -8.65
N SER A 137 8.26 -11.80 -9.07
CA SER A 137 7.15 -12.05 -9.99
C SER A 137 5.88 -12.55 -9.29
N ASN A 138 5.87 -12.63 -7.96
CA ASN A 138 4.64 -12.91 -7.20
C ASN A 138 3.71 -11.69 -7.18
N GLU A 139 2.42 -11.94 -6.97
CA GLU A 139 1.43 -10.88 -6.72
C GLU A 139 1.85 -10.11 -5.45
N PRO A 140 1.93 -8.77 -5.49
CA PRO A 140 2.27 -7.97 -4.32
C PRO A 140 1.18 -8.05 -3.24
N VAL A 141 1.54 -7.73 -2.01
CA VAL A 141 0.58 -7.52 -0.92
C VAL A 141 0.82 -6.15 -0.29
N VAL A 142 -0.24 -5.46 0.08
CA VAL A 142 -0.16 -4.23 0.88
C VAL A 142 -0.28 -4.58 2.35
N VAL A 143 0.58 -3.99 3.17
CA VAL A 143 0.54 -4.11 4.62
C VAL A 143 0.46 -2.72 5.24
N GLU A 144 -0.50 -2.54 6.14
CA GLU A 144 -0.58 -1.36 7.00
C GLU A 144 0.49 -1.42 8.09
N GLY A 145 1.09 -0.29 8.45
CA GLY A 145 2.00 -0.24 9.60
C GLY A 145 1.30 -0.72 10.88
N GLY A 146 2.10 -1.21 11.83
CA GLY A 146 1.58 -1.84 13.06
C GLY A 146 1.02 -3.25 12.85
N LYS A 147 0.87 -3.72 11.60
CA LYS A 147 0.27 -5.02 11.29
C LYS A 147 1.25 -6.01 10.64
N LYS A 148 0.80 -7.27 10.61
CA LYS A 148 1.43 -8.38 9.89
C LYS A 148 0.45 -8.93 8.86
N THR A 149 0.94 -9.36 7.72
CA THR A 149 0.14 -10.01 6.68
C THR A 149 0.92 -11.17 6.05
N THR A 150 0.28 -11.91 5.15
CA THR A 150 0.91 -12.99 4.39
C THR A 150 1.11 -12.59 2.94
N LEU A 151 2.31 -12.83 2.40
CA LEU A 151 2.58 -12.78 0.97
C LEU A 151 2.74 -14.21 0.44
N THR A 152 1.82 -14.60 -0.45
CA THR A 152 1.89 -15.91 -1.12
C THR A 152 3.06 -15.92 -2.12
N ILE A 153 3.88 -16.98 -2.07
CA ILE A 153 4.98 -17.15 -3.03
C ILE A 153 4.96 -18.54 -3.67
N GLN A 154 5.43 -18.63 -4.91
CA GLN A 154 5.60 -19.93 -5.55
C GLN A 154 6.85 -20.63 -4.98
N PRO A 155 6.79 -21.94 -4.70
CA PRO A 155 7.97 -22.70 -4.34
C PRO A 155 9.07 -22.62 -5.40
N TYR A 156 10.30 -22.88 -4.97
CA TYR A 156 11.53 -22.82 -5.75
C TYR A 156 11.79 -21.44 -6.37
N GLN A 157 11.29 -20.39 -5.73
CA GLN A 157 11.66 -19.01 -6.03
C GLN A 157 12.59 -18.45 -4.95
N LYS A 158 13.57 -17.66 -5.37
CA LYS A 158 14.45 -16.95 -4.42
C LYS A 158 13.63 -15.94 -3.63
N ILE A 159 13.80 -15.96 -2.31
CA ILE A 159 13.25 -14.99 -1.37
C ILE A 159 14.15 -13.76 -1.43
N SER A 160 13.61 -12.70 -1.99
CA SER A 160 14.25 -11.40 -2.14
C SER A 160 13.15 -10.33 -2.22
N PRO A 161 12.38 -10.16 -1.14
CA PRO A 161 11.30 -9.19 -1.12
C PRO A 161 11.84 -7.77 -1.29
N LYS A 162 10.98 -6.89 -1.80
CA LYS A 162 11.19 -5.44 -1.84
C LYS A 162 9.94 -4.77 -1.29
N ALA A 163 10.13 -3.66 -0.61
CA ALA A 163 9.06 -2.85 -0.05
C ALA A 163 9.06 -1.47 -0.71
N GLU A 164 7.87 -0.95 -1.00
CA GLU A 164 7.64 0.38 -1.54
C GLU A 164 6.49 1.04 -0.75
N GLN A 165 6.56 2.36 -0.53
CA GLN A 165 5.47 3.10 0.10
C GLN A 165 4.43 3.41 -0.98
N VAL A 166 3.18 2.99 -0.77
CA VAL A 166 2.10 3.17 -1.76
C VAL A 166 1.20 4.35 -1.43
N TYR A 167 1.08 4.67 -0.14
CA TYR A 167 0.22 5.76 0.31
C TYR A 167 0.90 6.55 1.42
N THR A 168 0.81 7.86 1.29
CA THR A 168 1.10 8.82 2.35
C THR A 168 -0.23 9.45 2.73
N THR A 169 -0.61 9.33 4.00
CA THR A 169 -1.69 10.13 4.59
C THR A 169 -1.32 11.61 4.62
N ASP A 170 -2.17 12.43 5.25
CA ASP A 170 -2.00 13.89 5.42
C ASP A 170 -0.62 14.33 5.93
N THR A 171 0.14 13.42 6.57
CA THR A 171 1.48 13.67 7.09
C THR A 171 2.56 13.82 6.00
N ASN A 172 2.32 13.38 4.75
CA ASN A 172 3.28 13.45 3.63
C ASN A 172 4.71 13.02 4.05
N ALA A 173 4.82 11.99 4.89
CA ALA A 173 6.09 11.48 5.38
C ALA A 173 6.67 10.48 4.38
N PHE A 174 7.89 10.73 3.92
CA PHE A 174 8.59 9.84 2.99
C PHE A 174 9.50 8.90 3.77
N TYR A 175 9.36 7.60 3.52
CA TYR A 175 10.18 6.58 4.16
C TYR A 175 11.13 5.91 3.17
N ASN A 176 12.39 5.79 3.57
CA ASN A 176 13.33 4.85 2.95
C ASN A 176 13.10 3.47 3.53
N LEU A 177 12.67 2.54 2.68
CA LEU A 177 12.30 1.18 3.08
C LEU A 177 13.43 0.19 2.84
N SER A 178 13.54 -0.78 3.74
CA SER A 178 14.41 -1.95 3.58
C SER A 178 13.70 -3.18 4.12
N THR A 179 14.03 -4.34 3.55
CA THR A 179 13.46 -5.62 3.98
C THR A 179 14.57 -6.51 4.52
N GLN A 180 14.33 -7.13 5.67
CA GLN A 180 15.20 -8.12 6.27
C GLN A 180 14.54 -9.49 6.18
N SER A 181 15.19 -10.42 5.49
CA SER A 181 14.71 -11.78 5.29
C SER A 181 15.87 -12.74 5.03
N SER A 182 15.65 -14.02 5.25
CA SER A 182 16.59 -15.07 4.83
C SER A 182 16.75 -15.09 3.31
N SER A 183 17.98 -14.85 2.81
CA SER A 183 18.30 -14.94 1.38
C SER A 183 18.44 -16.41 0.96
N THR A 184 17.31 -17.10 0.84
CA THR A 184 17.22 -18.52 0.45
C THR A 184 16.19 -18.75 -0.65
N TRP A 185 16.01 -20.01 -1.05
CA TRP A 185 14.94 -20.43 -1.96
C TRP A 185 13.76 -20.95 -1.14
N ALA A 186 12.55 -20.52 -1.52
CA ALA A 186 11.33 -20.99 -0.90
C ALA A 186 11.09 -22.46 -1.21
N MET A 187 10.87 -23.28 -0.19
CA MET A 187 10.53 -24.70 -0.36
C MET A 187 9.04 -24.92 -0.13
N PRO A 188 8.42 -25.94 -0.75
CA PRO A 188 7.03 -26.29 -0.48
C PRO A 188 6.80 -26.60 1.02
N GLY A 189 5.69 -26.11 1.56
CA GLY A 189 5.29 -26.27 2.96
C GLY A 189 6.03 -25.37 3.95
N GLN A 190 6.93 -24.49 3.48
CA GLN A 190 7.72 -23.62 4.34
C GLN A 190 7.14 -22.20 4.39
N VAL A 191 7.31 -21.58 5.56
CA VAL A 191 6.94 -20.19 5.83
C VAL A 191 8.18 -19.46 6.31
N TYR A 192 8.40 -18.25 5.80
CA TYR A 192 9.58 -17.44 6.12
C TYR A 192 9.16 -16.06 6.64
N HIS A 193 9.93 -15.50 7.56
CA HIS A 193 9.70 -14.15 8.07
C HIS A 193 10.39 -13.08 7.22
N VAL A 194 9.67 -11.98 6.99
CA VAL A 194 10.17 -10.77 6.32
C VAL A 194 9.83 -9.58 7.20
N LYS A 195 10.85 -8.97 7.79
CA LYS A 195 10.69 -7.72 8.53
C LYS A 195 10.86 -6.52 7.59
N VAL A 196 9.89 -5.61 7.62
CA VAL A 196 9.97 -4.32 6.90
C VAL A 196 10.50 -3.27 7.88
N ASN A 197 11.62 -2.66 7.53
CA ASN A 197 12.21 -1.56 8.27
C ASN A 197 12.08 -0.28 7.44
N ALA A 198 11.89 0.85 8.12
CA ALA A 198 11.80 2.15 7.50
C ALA A 198 12.69 3.15 8.24
N THR A 199 13.20 4.13 7.49
CA THR A 199 13.77 5.36 8.05
C THR A 199 13.05 6.54 7.42
N LYS A 200 12.69 7.53 8.23
CA LYS A 200 11.97 8.71 7.79
C LYS A 200 12.96 9.71 7.20
N ASN A 201 12.71 10.17 5.97
CA ASN A 201 13.43 11.29 5.40
C ASN A 201 12.69 12.58 5.72
N GLN A 202 13.41 13.54 6.30
CA GLN A 202 12.87 14.84 6.67
C GLN A 202 13.76 15.93 6.09
N THR A 203 13.25 16.65 5.08
CA THR A 203 13.90 17.88 4.62
C THR A 203 13.65 18.97 5.65
N VAL A 204 14.71 19.64 6.09
CA VAL A 204 14.67 20.71 7.07
C VAL A 204 15.29 21.95 6.45
N THR A 205 14.61 23.08 6.58
CA THR A 205 15.13 24.38 6.17
C THR A 205 14.93 25.40 7.28
N GLY A 206 15.90 26.29 7.45
CA GLY A 206 15.76 27.38 8.40
C GLY A 206 17.01 28.22 8.53
N ARG A 207 16.97 29.16 9.47
CA ARG A 207 18.07 30.08 9.75
C ARG A 207 18.63 29.86 11.14
N LEU A 208 19.95 29.75 11.22
CA LEU A 208 20.71 29.51 12.44
C LEU A 208 21.41 30.78 12.89
N TYR A 209 21.28 31.11 14.16
CA TYR A 209 21.86 32.29 14.79
C TYR A 209 22.66 31.89 16.03
N LEU A 210 23.63 32.71 16.42
CA LEU A 210 24.32 32.66 17.70
C LEU A 210 24.33 34.09 18.24
N ASP A 211 23.77 34.29 19.43
CA ASP A 211 23.65 35.62 20.06
C ASP A 211 23.07 36.71 19.12
N GLY A 212 22.07 36.33 18.31
CA GLY A 212 21.41 37.23 17.35
C GLY A 212 22.20 37.50 16.06
N VAL A 213 23.37 36.88 15.87
CA VAL A 213 24.18 36.97 14.65
C VAL A 213 24.01 35.70 13.81
N PRO A 214 23.80 35.81 12.47
CA PRO A 214 23.73 34.64 11.61
C PRO A 214 24.97 33.74 11.70
N LEU A 215 24.75 32.45 11.92
CA LEU A 215 25.82 31.47 12.01
C LEU A 215 26.23 31.00 10.60
N ALA A 216 26.98 31.85 9.89
CA ALA A 216 27.41 31.58 8.52
C ALA A 216 28.51 30.52 8.41
N ASN A 217 28.53 29.77 7.28
CA ASN A 217 29.50 28.72 6.94
C ASN A 217 29.63 27.64 8.03
N ALA A 218 28.53 27.31 8.68
CA ALA A 218 28.47 26.27 9.70
C ALA A 218 27.88 24.99 9.12
N ARG A 219 28.47 23.84 9.48
CA ARG A 219 28.01 22.53 9.03
C ARG A 219 26.87 22.04 9.92
N VAL A 220 25.72 21.78 9.34
CA VAL A 220 24.60 21.13 10.01
C VAL A 220 24.80 19.61 9.96
N VAL A 221 25.05 19.02 11.13
CA VAL A 221 25.35 17.59 11.30
C VAL A 221 24.05 16.79 11.19
N GLY A 222 24.09 15.64 10.50
CA GLY A 222 22.92 14.80 10.22
C GLY A 222 22.26 15.13 8.88
N GLY A 223 22.06 16.43 8.60
CA GLY A 223 21.52 16.91 7.31
C GLY A 223 22.57 17.08 6.21
N ASN A 224 23.86 17.00 6.55
CA ASN A 224 25.01 17.24 5.66
C ASN A 224 24.90 18.55 4.84
N ALA A 225 24.37 19.61 5.46
CA ALA A 225 24.21 20.92 4.86
C ALA A 225 25.23 21.92 5.42
N MET A 226 25.46 23.01 4.67
CA MET A 226 26.24 24.17 5.11
C MET A 226 25.35 25.40 5.10
N THR A 227 25.46 26.25 6.12
CA THR A 227 24.74 27.53 6.16
C THR A 227 25.39 28.57 5.25
N ASP A 228 24.57 29.43 4.65
CA ASP A 228 25.03 30.58 3.86
C ASP A 228 25.38 31.80 4.74
N ALA A 229 25.61 32.95 4.09
CA ALA A 229 25.95 34.21 4.78
C ALA A 229 24.84 34.73 5.72
N GLU A 230 23.57 34.36 5.47
CA GLU A 230 22.42 34.70 6.32
C GLU A 230 22.10 33.59 7.34
N GLY A 231 22.95 32.56 7.45
CA GLY A 231 22.71 31.42 8.33
C GLY A 231 21.62 30.47 7.82
N LEU A 232 21.15 30.63 6.57
CA LEU A 232 20.14 29.77 5.96
C LEU A 232 20.74 28.42 5.57
N PHE A 233 20.01 27.35 5.81
CA PHE A 233 20.36 26.01 5.33
C PHE A 233 19.13 25.25 4.79
N VAL A 234 19.43 24.23 3.99
CA VAL A 234 18.50 23.17 3.59
C VAL A 234 19.26 21.86 3.72
N GLY A 235 18.76 20.92 4.51
CA GLY A 235 19.40 19.63 4.74
C GLY A 235 18.38 18.51 4.88
N ASP A 236 18.77 17.31 4.44
CA ASP A 236 17.93 16.11 4.49
C ASP A 236 18.37 15.21 5.63
N PHE A 237 17.48 14.97 6.59
CA PHE A 237 17.74 14.17 7.77
C PHE A 237 17.12 12.79 7.62
N THR A 238 17.91 11.76 7.90
CA THR A 238 17.40 10.40 8.10
C THR A 238 17.12 10.19 9.59
N LEU A 239 15.86 9.92 9.90
CA LEU A 239 15.32 9.78 11.24
C LEU A 239 14.74 8.37 11.43
N ASP A 240 14.69 7.90 12.68
CA ASP A 240 13.86 6.74 13.01
C ASP A 240 12.38 7.08 12.81
N THR A 241 11.55 6.08 12.50
CA THR A 241 10.12 6.27 12.11
C THR A 241 9.32 7.12 13.08
N ASP A 242 9.50 6.90 14.38
CA ASP A 242 8.75 7.58 15.44
C ASP A 242 9.51 8.78 16.03
N SER A 243 10.72 9.04 15.53
CA SER A 243 11.55 10.14 16.04
C SER A 243 11.15 11.47 15.40
N GLN A 244 11.27 12.52 16.21
CA GLN A 244 11.15 13.90 15.76
C GLN A 244 12.48 14.60 15.99
N LEU A 245 12.81 15.50 15.08
CA LEU A 245 13.98 16.34 15.24
C LEU A 245 13.67 17.41 16.31
N ASP A 246 14.34 17.32 17.45
CA ASP A 246 14.18 18.21 18.62
C ASP A 246 15.32 19.23 18.74
N LYS A 247 16.47 18.94 18.14
CA LYS A 247 17.64 19.80 18.10
C LYS A 247 18.45 19.62 16.83
N LEU A 248 19.12 20.70 16.42
CA LEU A 248 20.14 20.67 15.37
C LEU A 248 21.52 20.68 16.01
N LYS A 249 22.38 19.76 15.56
CA LYS A 249 23.81 19.77 15.88
C LYS A 249 24.54 20.50 14.76
N VAL A 250 25.35 21.48 15.12
CA VAL A 250 26.03 22.34 14.17
C VAL A 250 27.51 22.42 14.53
N SER A 251 28.38 22.36 13.53
CA SER A 251 29.84 22.43 13.71
C SER A 251 30.41 23.55 12.87
N LYS A 252 31.18 24.45 13.48
CA LYS A 252 31.91 25.51 12.79
C LYS A 252 33.32 25.60 13.35
N GLU A 253 34.32 25.54 12.46
CA GLU A 253 35.74 25.73 12.80
C GLU A 253 36.24 24.85 13.98
N GLY A 254 35.68 23.65 14.13
CA GLY A 254 36.05 22.72 15.21
C GLY A 254 35.28 22.91 16.52
N GLN A 255 34.36 23.88 16.59
CA GLN A 255 33.47 24.08 17.72
C GLN A 255 32.06 23.56 17.40
N ASN A 256 31.45 22.87 18.38
CA ASN A 256 30.11 22.32 18.27
C ASN A 256 29.09 23.25 18.94
N TYR A 257 27.93 23.32 18.32
CA TYR A 257 26.79 24.10 18.74
C TYR A 257 25.54 23.22 18.72
N MET A 258 24.67 23.45 19.68
CA MET A 258 23.37 22.81 19.80
C MET A 258 22.29 23.87 19.62
N CYS A 259 21.40 23.66 18.65
CA CYS A 259 20.33 24.60 18.36
C CYS A 259 18.98 23.94 18.68
N PRO A 260 18.37 24.25 19.84
CA PRO A 260 17.11 23.64 20.27
C PRO A 260 15.96 24.08 19.36
N LEU A 261 15.14 23.13 18.91
CA LEU A 261 13.97 23.41 18.08
C LEU A 261 12.73 23.55 18.98
N ASN A 262 12.20 24.77 19.07
CA ASN A 262 10.93 24.99 19.76
C ASN A 262 9.76 24.84 18.79
N SER A 263 8.73 24.09 19.20
CA SER A 263 7.50 23.86 18.42
C SER A 263 6.83 25.15 17.91
N SER A 264 6.97 26.28 18.63
CA SER A 264 6.45 27.59 18.19
C SER A 264 7.12 28.13 16.93
N ASN A 265 8.36 27.71 16.64
CA ASN A 265 9.18 28.21 15.54
C ASN A 265 9.25 27.23 14.37
N VAL A 266 8.61 26.07 14.51
CA VAL A 266 8.62 24.98 13.54
C VAL A 266 7.27 24.89 12.86
N LYS A 267 7.27 24.94 11.53
CA LYS A 267 6.10 24.66 10.71
C LYS A 267 6.37 23.45 9.83
N MET A 268 5.51 22.45 9.91
CA MET A 268 5.55 21.27 9.04
C MET A 268 4.63 21.51 7.83
N THR A 269 5.16 21.36 6.61
CA THR A 269 4.36 21.42 5.38
C THR A 269 4.87 20.37 4.40
N GLN A 270 4.04 19.40 4.03
CA GLN A 270 4.33 18.40 2.99
C GLN A 270 5.71 17.70 3.14
N GLY A 271 6.01 17.17 4.32
CA GLY A 271 7.30 16.50 4.56
C GLY A 271 8.50 17.45 4.66
N ILE A 272 8.30 18.78 4.63
CA ILE A 272 9.32 19.80 4.87
C ILE A 272 9.09 20.44 6.24
N MET A 273 10.15 20.46 7.04
CA MET A 273 10.21 21.18 8.31
C MET A 273 10.82 22.56 8.06
N GLN A 274 10.02 23.60 8.23
CA GLN A 274 10.47 24.98 8.14
C GLN A 274 10.69 25.53 9.54
N ILE A 275 11.92 25.88 9.84
CA ILE A 275 12.33 26.54 11.08
C ILE A 275 12.51 28.02 10.74
N ARG A 276 11.73 28.89 11.38
CA ARG A 276 11.80 30.33 11.09
C ARG A 276 13.18 30.88 11.44
N GLU A 277 13.52 30.84 12.73
CA GLU A 277 14.79 31.27 13.29
C GLU A 277 15.06 30.46 14.56
N VAL A 278 16.31 30.08 14.75
CA VAL A 278 16.76 29.35 15.93
C VAL A 278 18.10 29.89 16.41
N ASN A 279 18.17 30.20 17.70
CA ASN A 279 19.42 30.56 18.37
C ASN A 279 20.09 29.28 18.86
N CYS A 280 21.36 29.12 18.50
CA CYS A 280 22.23 28.05 18.92
C CYS A 280 22.97 28.42 20.20
N GLU A 281 23.33 27.41 20.97
CA GLU A 281 24.16 27.50 22.16
C GLU A 281 25.43 26.68 21.92
N THR A 282 26.56 27.09 22.48
CA THR A 282 27.78 26.25 22.49
C THR A 282 27.54 24.99 23.32
N GLU A 283 27.90 23.83 22.76
CA GLU A 283 27.83 22.54 23.46
C GLU A 283 28.93 22.37 24.53
#